data_AF-A0A348YBQ8-F1
#
_entry.id   AF-A0A348YBQ8-F1
#
_cell.length_a   1.000
_cell.length_b   1.000
_cell.length_c   1.000
_cell.angle_alpha   90.00
_cell.angle_beta   90.00
_cell.angle_gamma   90.00
#
_symmetry.space_group_name_H-M   'P 1'
#
loop_
_entity.id
_entity.type
_entity.pdbx_description
1 polymer ?
#
loop_
_entity_poly.entity_id
_entity_poly.type
_entity_poly.pdbx_seq_one_letter_code
_entity_poly.pdbx_strand_id
1 'polypeptide(L)'
;KSSDGAAAVDVITKPDGKIDYNGKPSDWLRMHDAMEQTVKAGTGRGIYTPRYRIAGKTGTAQVKSIAQGKSYNKSALDKRHWDHAWFNGFAPVEDPQIALAVLVENGGGGSVVAAPIGRALFDYWVLQRDTNPILPPTTEQLKVIKRQKAFEQAMRDAIREKEDKALEAAKEKQKEPTQTAAATVE
;
A
#
# COMPACT_ATOMS: atom_id res chain seq x y z
N LYS A 1 -24.56 -29.13 14.05
CA LYS A 1 -23.08 -28.96 14.05
C LYS A 1 -22.78 -27.71 14.86
N SER A 2 -22.33 -27.85 16.12
CA SER A 2 -21.95 -26.70 16.95
C SER A 2 -20.57 -26.22 16.50
N SER A 3 -20.38 -24.90 16.49
CA SER A 3 -19.21 -24.21 15.95
C SER A 3 -18.33 -23.63 17.07
N ASP A 4 -18.19 -24.37 18.17
CA ASP A 4 -17.55 -23.85 19.40
C ASP A 4 -16.07 -24.21 19.55
N GLY A 5 -15.42 -24.69 18.48
CA GLY A 5 -14.01 -25.05 18.52
C GLY A 5 -13.20 -24.21 17.56
N ALA A 6 -12.58 -23.13 18.02
CA ALA A 6 -11.41 -22.61 17.33
C ALA A 6 -10.41 -23.78 17.26
N ALA A 7 -10.10 -24.26 16.04
CA ALA A 7 -9.08 -25.29 15.88
C ALA A 7 -7.81 -24.82 16.59
N ALA A 8 -7.20 -25.68 17.40
CA ALA A 8 -5.92 -25.36 18.00
C ALA A 8 -4.94 -25.05 16.85
N VAL A 9 -4.59 -23.78 16.69
CA VAL A 9 -3.58 -23.34 15.74
C VAL A 9 -2.26 -23.36 16.49
N ASP A 10 -1.39 -24.29 16.11
CA ASP A 10 -0.01 -24.23 16.57
C ASP A 10 0.61 -22.93 16.07
N VAL A 11 0.96 -22.05 17.01
CA VAL A 11 1.62 -20.79 16.69
C VAL A 11 3.03 -21.13 16.22
N ILE A 12 3.24 -21.10 14.89
CA ILE A 12 4.56 -21.26 14.28
C ILE A 12 5.37 -20.01 14.65
N THR A 13 6.18 -20.12 15.71
CA THR A 13 7.02 -19.01 16.21
C THR A 13 8.29 -18.82 15.38
N LYS A 14 8.70 -19.84 14.63
CA LYS A 14 9.83 -19.80 13.71
C LYS A 14 9.60 -20.73 12.51
N PRO A 15 10.13 -20.40 11.33
CA PRO A 15 10.18 -21.36 10.22
C PRO A 15 10.89 -22.64 10.68
N ASP A 16 10.42 -23.79 10.21
CA ASP A 16 11.10 -25.09 10.42
C ASP A 16 12.42 -25.21 9.64
N GLY A 17 12.74 -24.19 8.83
CA GLY A 17 13.94 -24.11 8.00
C GLY A 17 13.94 -25.06 6.82
N LYS A 18 12.84 -25.79 6.59
CA LYS A 18 12.71 -26.72 5.46
C LYS A 18 11.96 -26.01 4.35
N ILE A 19 12.71 -25.61 3.33
CA ILE A 19 12.11 -25.15 2.08
C ILE A 19 12.13 -26.35 1.12
N ASP A 20 10.95 -26.84 0.77
CA ASP A 20 10.80 -27.85 -0.29
C ASP A 20 11.13 -27.20 -1.65
N TYR A 21 12.42 -27.11 -1.93
CA TYR A 21 12.96 -26.50 -3.14
C TYR A 21 13.36 -27.58 -4.15
N ASN A 22 12.65 -27.66 -5.26
CA ASN A 22 12.90 -28.62 -6.34
C ASN A 22 14.07 -28.19 -7.28
N GLY A 23 15.10 -27.52 -6.76
CA GLY A 23 16.22 -26.98 -7.53
C GLY A 23 17.58 -27.18 -6.84
N LYS A 24 18.66 -26.68 -7.46
CA LYS A 24 20.01 -26.81 -6.87
C LYS A 24 20.26 -25.68 -5.87
N PRO A 25 21.06 -25.89 -4.81
CA PRO A 25 21.46 -24.80 -3.92
C PRO A 25 22.06 -23.58 -4.66
N SER A 26 22.74 -23.81 -5.79
CA SER A 26 23.26 -22.74 -6.66
C SER A 26 22.18 -21.85 -7.27
N ASP A 27 20.97 -22.37 -7.48
CA ASP A 27 19.86 -21.61 -8.07
C ASP A 27 19.28 -20.61 -7.06
N TRP A 28 19.36 -20.94 -5.77
CA TRP A 28 19.04 -20.01 -4.68
C TRP A 28 20.00 -18.80 -4.67
N LEU A 29 21.30 -19.06 -4.78
CA LEU A 29 22.32 -18.01 -4.86
C LEU A 29 22.12 -17.12 -6.09
N ARG A 30 21.83 -17.72 -7.25
CA ARG A 30 21.51 -16.98 -8.48
C ARG A 30 20.27 -16.10 -8.31
N MET A 31 19.26 -16.57 -7.58
CA MET A 31 18.06 -15.77 -7.30
C MET A 31 18.39 -14.56 -6.42
N HIS A 32 19.18 -14.76 -5.36
CA HIS A 32 19.65 -13.66 -4.51
C HIS A 32 20.41 -12.61 -5.33
N ASP A 33 21.35 -13.05 -6.17
CA ASP A 33 22.11 -12.15 -7.05
C ASP A 33 21.18 -11.43 -8.04
N ALA A 34 20.24 -12.12 -8.66
CA ALA A 34 19.29 -11.50 -9.61
C ALA A 34 18.38 -10.46 -8.93
N MET A 35 17.90 -10.75 -7.72
CA MET A 35 17.11 -9.82 -6.92
C MET A 35 17.94 -8.62 -6.47
N GLU A 36 19.20 -8.82 -6.12
CA GLU A 36 20.11 -7.71 -5.82
C GLU A 36 20.38 -6.85 -7.06
N GLN A 37 20.65 -7.47 -8.21
CA GLN A 37 20.90 -6.74 -9.46
C GLN A 37 19.69 -5.90 -9.88
N THR A 38 18.48 -6.32 -9.56
CA THR A 38 17.27 -5.53 -9.76
C THR A 38 17.35 -4.18 -9.05
N VAL A 39 17.94 -4.12 -7.85
CA VAL A 39 18.12 -2.90 -7.07
C VAL A 39 19.41 -2.17 -7.45
N LYS A 40 20.50 -2.87 -7.77
CA LYS A 40 21.76 -2.24 -8.16
C LYS A 40 21.67 -1.53 -9.52
N ALA A 41 21.10 -2.21 -10.51
CA ALA A 41 21.14 -1.75 -11.91
C ALA A 41 19.79 -1.87 -12.65
N GLY A 42 18.80 -2.55 -12.08
CA GLY A 42 17.53 -2.84 -12.74
C GLY A 42 16.38 -1.91 -12.37
N THR A 43 15.16 -2.45 -12.48
CA THR A 43 13.89 -1.73 -12.27
C THR A 43 13.68 -1.19 -10.85
N GLY A 44 14.45 -1.66 -9.87
CA GLY A 44 14.43 -1.21 -8.48
C GLY A 44 15.51 -0.17 -8.15
N ARG A 45 16.25 0.36 -9.12
CA ARG A 45 17.42 1.23 -8.87
C ARG A 45 17.15 2.45 -7.99
N GLY A 46 15.92 2.95 -7.96
CA GLY A 46 15.53 4.09 -7.12
C GLY A 46 15.74 3.87 -5.62
N ILE A 47 15.84 2.62 -5.15
CA ILE A 47 16.05 2.31 -3.73
C ILE A 47 17.48 1.90 -3.39
N TYR A 48 18.42 1.99 -4.33
CA TYR A 48 19.82 1.66 -4.07
C TYR A 48 20.43 2.51 -2.94
N THR A 49 21.33 1.91 -2.15
CA THR A 49 22.16 2.60 -1.15
C THR A 49 23.52 1.97 -1.04
N PRO A 50 24.58 2.76 -0.77
CA PRO A 50 25.90 2.23 -0.49
C PRO A 50 26.06 1.72 0.96
N ARG A 51 25.07 1.94 1.85
CA ARG A 51 25.20 1.65 3.29
C ARG A 51 25.01 0.17 3.63
N TYR A 52 24.21 -0.55 2.84
CA TYR A 52 23.94 -1.98 2.96
C TYR A 52 23.34 -2.48 1.64
N ARG A 53 23.31 -3.79 1.43
CA ARG A 53 22.83 -4.40 0.18
C ARG A 53 21.35 -4.77 0.30
N ILE A 54 20.58 -4.53 -0.76
CA ILE A 54 19.15 -4.85 -0.82
C ILE A 54 18.90 -5.78 -2.00
N ALA A 55 18.18 -6.88 -1.75
CA ALA A 55 17.62 -7.73 -2.79
C ALA A 55 16.11 -7.53 -2.85
N GLY A 56 15.55 -7.27 -4.03
CA GLY A 56 14.12 -7.06 -4.14
C GLY A 56 13.59 -7.04 -5.56
N LYS A 57 12.27 -7.14 -5.66
CA LYS A 57 11.53 -7.09 -6.92
C LYS A 57 10.36 -6.14 -6.80
N THR A 58 10.20 -5.32 -7.82
CA THR A 58 9.06 -4.43 -8.00
C THR A 58 8.01 -5.10 -8.89
N GLY A 59 6.73 -4.78 -8.64
CA GLY A 59 5.61 -5.21 -9.43
C GLY A 59 4.53 -4.13 -9.55
N THR A 60 3.75 -4.22 -10.62
CA THR A 60 2.58 -3.37 -10.86
C THR A 60 1.45 -4.32 -11.25
N ALA A 61 0.38 -4.38 -10.46
CA ALA A 61 -0.75 -5.26 -10.73
C ALA A 61 -1.94 -4.45 -11.26
N GLN A 62 -2.39 -4.75 -12.47
CA GLN A 62 -3.46 -4.00 -13.13
C GLN A 62 -4.83 -4.34 -12.54
N VAL A 63 -5.65 -3.32 -12.26
CA VAL A 63 -6.99 -3.46 -11.64
C VAL A 63 -8.10 -3.65 -12.69
N LYS A 64 -7.91 -3.16 -13.92
CA LYS A 64 -8.84 -3.38 -15.03
C LYS A 64 -8.15 -3.96 -16.25
N SER A 65 -8.81 -4.93 -16.89
CA SER A 65 -8.40 -5.43 -18.20
C SER A 65 -8.56 -4.34 -19.24
N ILE A 66 -7.50 -4.13 -20.03
CA ILE A 66 -7.55 -3.24 -21.18
C ILE A 66 -8.05 -4.08 -22.36
N ALA A 67 -9.06 -3.57 -23.09
CA ALA A 67 -9.51 -4.23 -24.31
C ALA A 67 -8.34 -4.37 -25.30
N GLN A 68 -8.27 -5.52 -25.99
CA GLN A 68 -7.17 -5.87 -26.88
C GLN A 68 -6.93 -4.75 -27.93
N GLY A 69 -5.71 -4.21 -27.97
CA GLY A 69 -5.34 -3.12 -28.87
C GLY A 69 -5.44 -1.70 -28.31
N LYS A 70 -5.82 -1.50 -27.04
CA LYS A 70 -5.78 -0.17 -26.38
C LYS A 70 -4.59 -0.06 -25.42
N SER A 71 -4.03 1.13 -25.28
CA SER A 71 -2.97 1.42 -24.31
C SER A 71 -3.55 1.91 -22.98
N TYR A 72 -2.85 1.62 -21.88
CA TYR A 72 -3.20 2.11 -20.55
C TYR A 72 -3.03 3.63 -20.48
N ASN A 73 -4.11 4.37 -20.26
CA ASN A 73 -4.06 5.81 -20.02
C ASN A 73 -4.44 6.11 -18.57
N LYS A 74 -3.42 6.23 -17.71
CA LYS A 74 -3.58 6.56 -16.27
C LYS A 74 -4.36 7.86 -16.05
N SER A 75 -4.19 8.85 -16.94
CA SER A 75 -4.80 10.17 -16.86
C SER A 75 -6.30 10.14 -17.18
N ALA A 76 -6.75 9.14 -17.94
CA ALA A 76 -8.15 8.94 -18.30
C ALA A 76 -8.90 8.04 -17.30
N LEU A 77 -8.21 7.50 -16.29
CA LEU A 77 -8.78 6.58 -15.30
C LEU A 77 -9.01 7.30 -13.96
N ASP A 78 -10.15 7.04 -13.34
CA ASP A 78 -10.35 7.33 -11.92
C ASP A 78 -9.23 6.67 -11.11
N LYS A 79 -8.70 7.37 -10.11
CA LYS A 79 -7.65 6.90 -9.20
C LYS A 79 -7.97 5.52 -8.61
N ARG A 80 -9.25 5.21 -8.35
CA ARG A 80 -9.70 3.88 -7.88
C ARG A 80 -9.42 2.72 -8.84
N HIS A 81 -9.10 3.03 -10.09
CA HIS A 81 -8.75 2.04 -11.12
C HIS A 81 -7.27 2.06 -11.49
N TRP A 82 -6.44 2.80 -10.75
CA TRP A 82 -4.99 2.71 -10.92
C TRP A 82 -4.48 1.35 -10.47
N ASP A 83 -3.39 0.92 -11.09
CA ASP A 83 -2.71 -0.32 -10.73
C ASP A 83 -2.28 -0.33 -9.26
N HIS A 84 -2.11 -1.51 -8.69
CA HIS A 84 -1.51 -1.67 -7.37
C HIS A 84 0.01 -1.68 -7.47
N ALA A 85 0.66 -0.95 -6.57
CA ALA A 85 2.12 -0.91 -6.48
C ALA A 85 2.61 -1.99 -5.52
N TRP A 86 3.51 -2.85 -5.99
CA TRP A 86 4.09 -3.93 -5.21
C TRP A 86 5.61 -3.79 -5.10
N PHE A 87 6.13 -4.13 -3.92
CA PHE A 87 7.53 -4.37 -3.69
C PHE A 87 7.72 -5.53 -2.70
N ASN A 88 8.57 -6.47 -3.04
CA ASN A 88 9.00 -7.55 -2.15
C ASN A 88 10.51 -7.57 -2.09
N GLY A 89 11.10 -7.77 -0.93
CA GLY A 89 12.56 -7.84 -0.80
C GLY A 89 13.03 -8.14 0.60
N PHE A 90 14.34 -8.30 0.74
CA PHE A 90 15.02 -8.49 2.02
C PHE A 90 16.34 -7.74 2.07
N ALA A 91 16.80 -7.47 3.29
CA ALA A 91 18.07 -6.81 3.57
C ALA A 91 18.61 -7.16 4.96
N PRO A 92 19.94 -7.07 5.17
CA PRO A 92 21.00 -7.03 4.15
C PRO A 92 21.03 -8.29 3.25
N VAL A 93 21.78 -8.28 2.14
CA VAL A 93 21.83 -9.45 1.22
C VAL A 93 22.68 -10.58 1.80
N GLU A 94 23.79 -10.22 2.43
CA GLU A 94 24.81 -11.09 3.01
C GLU A 94 24.34 -11.79 4.28
N ASP A 95 23.53 -11.12 5.10
CA ASP A 95 22.91 -11.62 6.32
C ASP A 95 21.49 -11.07 6.41
N PRO A 96 20.49 -11.71 5.78
CA PRO A 96 19.12 -11.20 5.75
C PRO A 96 18.48 -11.11 7.14
N GLN A 97 18.20 -9.89 7.59
CA GLN A 97 17.62 -9.62 8.92
C GLN A 97 16.12 -9.30 8.87
N ILE A 98 15.62 -8.85 7.73
CA ILE A 98 14.21 -8.53 7.52
C ILE A 98 13.80 -8.81 6.08
N ALA A 99 12.62 -9.39 5.92
CA ALA A 99 11.92 -9.52 4.64
C ALA A 99 10.63 -8.69 4.68
N LEU A 100 10.32 -8.00 3.58
CA LEU A 100 9.18 -7.10 3.47
C LEU A 100 8.36 -7.43 2.22
N ALA A 101 7.04 -7.32 2.37
CA ALA A 101 6.08 -7.24 1.28
C ALA A 101 5.27 -5.95 1.46
N VAL A 102 5.36 -5.05 0.49
CA VAL A 102 4.67 -3.76 0.49
C VAL A 102 3.69 -3.73 -0.67
N LEU A 103 2.41 -3.58 -0.34
CA LEU A 103 1.32 -3.33 -1.25
C LEU A 103 0.78 -1.92 -1.00
N VAL A 104 0.72 -1.11 -2.06
CA VAL A 104 -0.06 0.13 -2.07
C VAL A 104 -1.19 -0.02 -3.07
N GLU A 105 -2.40 -0.17 -2.54
CA GLU A 105 -3.61 -0.21 -3.34
C GLU A 105 -3.75 1.07 -4.16
N ASN A 106 -4.10 0.88 -5.42
CA ASN A 106 -4.17 1.90 -6.46
C ASN A 106 -2.95 2.85 -6.54
N GLY A 107 -1.78 2.43 -6.07
CA GLY A 107 -0.55 3.23 -6.01
C GLY A 107 0.14 3.44 -7.37
N GLY A 108 -0.26 2.71 -8.41
CA GLY A 108 0.40 2.67 -9.70
C GLY A 108 1.69 1.84 -9.68
N GLY A 109 2.82 2.47 -9.99
CA GLY A 109 4.09 1.75 -10.22
C GLY A 109 4.79 1.29 -8.94
N GLY A 110 5.10 0.00 -8.85
CA GLY A 110 5.82 -0.59 -7.71
C GLY A 110 7.18 0.05 -7.41
N SER A 111 7.97 0.37 -8.44
CA SER A 111 9.30 0.98 -8.29
C SER A 111 9.25 2.43 -7.81
N VAL A 112 8.16 3.15 -8.06
CA VAL A 112 8.01 4.57 -7.74
C VAL A 112 7.33 4.76 -6.40
N VAL A 113 6.45 3.84 -5.98
CA VAL A 113 5.62 4.00 -4.79
C VAL A 113 5.95 2.99 -3.70
N ALA A 114 5.82 1.69 -3.98
CA ALA A 114 6.00 0.65 -2.97
C ALA A 114 7.47 0.47 -2.57
N ALA A 115 8.40 0.54 -3.54
CA ALA A 115 9.82 0.35 -3.27
C ALA A 115 10.40 1.43 -2.33
N PRO A 116 10.16 2.74 -2.52
CA PRO A 116 10.63 3.76 -1.56
C PRO A 116 10.11 3.57 -0.14
N ILE A 117 8.87 3.08 0.02
CA ILE A 117 8.33 2.73 1.35
C ILE A 117 9.13 1.57 1.95
N GLY A 118 9.34 0.51 1.18
CA GLY A 118 10.19 -0.62 1.59
C GLY A 118 11.61 -0.16 1.97
N ARG A 119 12.17 0.80 1.24
CA ARG A 119 13.47 1.38 1.54
C ARG A 119 13.52 2.13 2.87
N ALA A 120 12.51 2.92 3.18
CA ALA A 120 12.42 3.60 4.47
C ALA A 120 12.36 2.61 5.64
N LEU A 121 11.63 1.50 5.46
CA LEU A 121 11.55 0.42 6.45
C LEU A 121 12.89 -0.31 6.62
N PHE A 122 13.60 -0.60 5.53
CA PHE A 122 14.95 -1.17 5.61
C PHE A 122 15.93 -0.20 6.28
N ASP A 123 15.90 1.09 5.94
CA ASP A 123 16.77 2.10 6.56
C ASP A 123 16.50 2.18 8.07
N TYR A 124 15.23 2.17 8.48
CA TYR A 124 14.89 2.12 9.89
C TYR A 124 15.44 0.84 10.54
N TRP A 125 15.13 -0.33 9.98
CA TRP A 125 15.48 -1.62 10.59
C TRP A 125 16.98 -1.84 10.71
N VAL A 126 17.73 -1.58 9.63
CA VAL A 126 19.16 -1.89 9.52
C VAL A 126 20.03 -0.81 10.16
N LEU A 127 19.61 0.46 10.11
CA LEU A 127 20.49 1.58 10.49
C LEU A 127 20.04 2.33 11.75
N GLN A 128 18.74 2.37 12.05
CA GLN A 128 18.21 3.26 13.08
C GLN A 128 17.65 2.51 14.29
N ARG A 129 17.09 1.32 14.12
CA ARG A 129 16.32 0.62 15.17
C ARG A 129 17.09 0.50 16.48
N ASP A 130 18.38 0.18 16.41
CA ASP A 130 19.20 -0.06 17.60
C ASP A 130 19.68 1.24 18.26
N THR A 131 19.69 2.38 17.54
CA THR A 131 20.14 3.69 18.05
C THR A 131 19.00 4.64 18.39
N ASN A 132 17.86 4.52 17.70
CA ASN A 132 16.67 5.33 17.85
C ASN A 132 15.42 4.46 17.60
N PRO A 133 15.09 3.55 18.54
CA PRO A 133 13.93 2.69 18.38
C PRO A 133 12.62 3.50 18.43
N ILE A 134 11.70 3.20 17.51
CA ILE A 134 10.31 3.64 17.59
C ILE A 134 9.67 2.86 18.73
N LEU A 135 9.41 3.56 19.84
CA LEU A 135 8.74 3.00 21.00
C LEU A 135 7.22 3.17 20.88
N PRO A 136 6.43 2.20 21.39
CA PRO A 136 5.00 2.37 21.46
C PRO A 136 4.65 3.57 22.36
N PRO A 137 3.60 4.33 22.04
CA PRO A 137 3.17 5.46 22.86
C PRO A 137 2.78 4.99 24.26
N THR A 138 3.07 5.81 25.26
CA THR A 138 2.67 5.55 26.65
C THR A 138 1.15 5.59 26.81
N THR A 139 0.63 5.09 27.93
CA THR A 139 -0.81 5.10 28.22
C THR A 139 -1.41 6.51 28.17
N GLU A 140 -0.71 7.52 28.66
CA GLU A 140 -1.18 8.92 28.60
C GLU A 140 -1.16 9.47 27.17
N GLN A 141 -0.10 9.19 26.42
CA GLN A 141 -0.03 9.54 25.00
C GLN A 141 -1.13 8.84 24.19
N LEU A 142 -1.43 7.58 24.49
CA LEU A 142 -2.53 6.83 23.88
C LEU A 142 -3.89 7.47 24.15
N LYS A 143 -4.14 7.99 25.36
CA LYS A 143 -5.38 8.73 25.65
C LYS A 143 -5.50 9.97 24.77
N VAL A 144 -4.40 10.73 24.62
CA VAL A 144 -4.36 11.91 23.74
C VAL A 144 -4.59 11.53 22.28
N ILE A 145 -3.86 10.52 21.76
CA ILE A 145 -4.01 10.02 20.39
C ILE A 145 -5.44 9.55 20.12
N LYS A 146 -6.05 8.82 21.06
CA LYS A 146 -7.45 8.36 20.92
C LYS A 146 -8.43 9.54 20.87
N ARG A 147 -8.28 10.54 21.74
CA ARG A 147 -9.11 11.75 21.72
C ARG A 147 -8.96 12.51 20.40
N GLN A 148 -7.72 12.67 19.92
CA GLN A 148 -7.45 13.37 18.68
C GLN A 148 -8.00 12.63 17.46
N LYS A 149 -7.83 11.30 17.38
CA LYS A 149 -8.43 10.48 16.33
C LYS A 149 -9.95 10.55 16.34
N ALA A 150 -10.58 10.51 17.52
CA ALA A 150 -12.03 10.64 17.64
C ALA A 150 -12.52 12.02 17.15
N PHE A 151 -11.79 13.08 17.47
CA PHE A 151 -12.08 14.42 16.98
C PHE A 151 -11.93 14.53 15.45
N GLU A 152 -10.81 14.05 14.89
CA GLU A 152 -10.58 14.02 13.44
C GLU A 152 -11.66 13.24 12.70
N GLN A 153 -12.08 12.11 13.26
CA GLN A 153 -13.15 11.29 12.72
C GLN A 153 -14.48 12.04 12.73
N ALA A 154 -14.87 12.63 13.86
CA ALA A 154 -16.10 13.44 13.95
C ALA A 154 -16.08 14.63 12.96
N MET A 155 -14.92 15.26 12.77
CA MET A 155 -14.76 16.34 11.79
C MET A 155 -14.94 15.83 10.35
N ARG A 156 -14.35 14.68 9.99
CA ARG A 156 -14.52 14.07 8.67
C ARG A 156 -15.98 13.69 8.40
N ASP A 157 -16.64 13.09 9.39
CA ASP A 157 -18.04 12.68 9.28
C ASP A 157 -18.95 13.91 9.10
N ALA A 158 -18.70 15.00 9.82
CA ALA A 158 -19.42 16.26 9.66
C ALA A 158 -19.18 16.92 8.29
N ILE A 159 -17.96 16.85 7.74
CA ILE A 159 -17.67 17.32 6.36
C ILE A 159 -18.47 16.51 5.35
N ARG A 160 -18.43 15.18 5.48
CA ARG A 160 -19.15 14.27 4.58
C ARG A 160 -20.66 14.52 4.61
N GLU A 161 -21.24 14.68 5.80
CA GLU A 161 -22.67 15.00 5.93
C GLU A 161 -23.04 16.34 5.29
N LYS A 162 -22.16 17.35 5.39
CA LYS A 162 -22.34 18.63 4.69
C LYS A 162 -22.25 18.49 3.17
N GLU A 163 -21.30 17.71 2.67
CA GLU A 163 -21.14 17.43 1.23
C GLU A 163 -22.37 16.68 0.68
N ASP A 164 -22.85 15.65 1.39
CA ASP A 164 -24.02 14.88 1.02
C ASP A 164 -25.29 15.76 1.02
N LYS A 165 -25.49 16.60 2.04
CA LYS A 165 -26.61 17.57 2.09
C LYS A 165 -26.53 18.60 0.96
N ALA A 166 -25.34 19.10 0.64
CA ALA A 166 -25.15 20.05 -0.47
C ALA A 166 -25.45 19.40 -1.82
N LEU A 167 -25.07 18.13 -2.00
CA LEU A 167 -25.36 17.35 -3.21
C LEU A 167 -26.87 17.10 -3.37
N GLU A 168 -27.58 16.73 -2.30
CA GLU A 168 -29.03 16.55 -2.35
C GLU A 168 -29.77 17.86 -2.63
N ALA A 169 -29.39 18.97 -1.97
CA ALA A 169 -29.96 20.28 -2.25
C ALA A 169 -29.70 20.74 -3.70
N ALA A 170 -28.54 20.41 -4.28
CA ALA A 170 -28.24 20.68 -5.69
C ALA A 170 -29.10 19.83 -6.64
N LYS A 171 -29.36 18.56 -6.30
CA LYS A 171 -30.26 17.68 -7.06
C LYS A 171 -31.72 18.14 -6.98
N GLU A 172 -32.17 18.65 -5.85
CA GLU A 172 -33.53 19.21 -5.67
C GLU A 172 -33.72 20.49 -6.50
N LYS A 173 -32.75 21.41 -6.48
CA LYS A 173 -32.78 22.62 -7.32
C LYS A 173 -32.76 22.34 -8.83
N GLN A 174 -32.23 21.19 -9.26
CA GLN A 174 -32.30 20.76 -10.66
C GLN A 174 -33.63 20.08 -11.05
N LYS A 175 -34.46 19.72 -10.07
CA LYS A 175 -35.78 19.09 -10.29
C LYS A 175 -36.94 20.10 -10.36
N GLU A 176 -36.75 21.36 -9.96
CA GLU A 176 -37.76 22.41 -10.18
C GLU A 176 -37.76 22.86 -11.65
N PRO A 177 -38.84 22.65 -12.43
CA PRO A 177 -38.91 23.14 -13.79
C PRO A 177 -39.12 24.66 -13.79
N THR A 178 -38.47 25.35 -14.73
CA THR A 178 -38.72 26.76 -15.06
C THR A 178 -40.20 26.97 -15.45
N GLN A 179 -41.06 27.21 -14.46
CA GLN A 179 -42.41 27.76 -14.68
C GLN A 179 -42.35 29.28 -14.45
N THR A 180 -41.91 30.02 -15.47
CA THR A 180 -42.27 31.44 -15.64
C THR A 180 -41.89 31.90 -17.06
N ALA A 181 -42.70 31.55 -18.05
CA ALA A 181 -42.73 32.24 -19.35
C ALA A 181 -44.03 31.93 -20.12
N ALA A 182 -45.19 32.30 -19.58
CA ALA A 182 -46.44 32.39 -20.35
C ALA A 182 -47.52 33.21 -19.61
N ALA A 183 -47.32 34.52 -19.52
CA ALA A 183 -48.38 35.52 -19.36
C ALA A 183 -47.73 36.85 -19.82
N THR A 184 -48.10 37.42 -20.96
CA THR A 184 -49.33 38.21 -21.10
C THR A 184 -49.69 38.31 -22.58
N VAL A 185 -50.96 38.02 -22.87
CA VAL A 185 -51.67 38.36 -24.11
C VAL A 185 -52.32 39.72 -23.87
N GLU A 186 -51.99 40.72 -24.69
CA GLU A 186 -52.89 41.65 -25.41
C GLU A 186 -52.06 42.71 -26.15
#